data_AF-A0A7J7DCW4-F1
#
_entry.id   AF-A0A7J7DCW4-F1
#
_cell.length_a   1.000
_cell.length_b   1.000
_cell.length_c   1.000
_cell.angle_alpha   90.00
_cell.angle_beta   90.00
_cell.angle_gamma   90.00
#
_symmetry.space_group_name_H-M   'P 1'
#
loop_
_entity.id
_entity.type
_entity.pdbx_description
1 polymer ?
#
loop_
_entity_poly.entity_id
_entity_poly.type
_entity_poly.pdbx_seq_one_letter_code
_entity_poly.pdbx_strand_id
1 'polypeptide(L)'
;MLVLRQALLSETLVASSVDMEDIISRCSKKLFSLLDNVEDAGIVEIIDAICAVSESYNHLLDAEKLQSRKQVMANMLVKSMQAGDAIFTCVSQTVYLAARGAAFGGSGVNGRKLVEAALRRIGASHLADKVMKVAKVLIVVAVISCGVHGDWYQELLKPGPLIDEMH
;
A
#
# COMPACT_ATOMS: atom_id res chain seq x y z
N MET A 1 -3.72 -8.09 -0.54
CA MET A 1 -3.15 -9.46 -0.48
C MET A 1 -3.02 -10.04 0.92
N LEU A 2 -2.70 -9.24 1.95
CA LEU A 2 -2.60 -9.74 3.33
C LEU A 2 -3.92 -10.35 3.84
N VAL A 3 -5.05 -9.66 3.64
CA VAL A 3 -6.39 -10.17 4.01
C VAL A 3 -6.71 -11.48 3.27
N LEU A 4 -6.40 -11.56 1.97
CA LEU A 4 -6.60 -12.79 1.18
C LEU A 4 -5.74 -13.95 1.70
N ARG A 5 -4.45 -13.71 1.98
CA ARG A 5 -3.55 -14.70 2.59
C ARG A 5 -4.13 -15.19 3.93
N GLN A 6 -4.57 -14.25 4.77
CA GLN A 6 -5.12 -14.58 6.09
C GLN A 6 -6.40 -15.43 5.97
N ALA A 7 -7.29 -15.10 5.04
CA ALA A 7 -8.51 -15.86 4.81
C ALA A 7 -8.22 -17.28 4.25
N LEU A 8 -7.33 -17.39 3.26
CA LEU A 8 -6.94 -18.69 2.69
C LEU A 8 -6.28 -19.60 3.73
N LEU A 9 -5.46 -19.04 4.63
CA LEU A 9 -4.86 -19.76 5.75
C LEU A 9 -5.90 -20.18 6.80
N SER A 10 -6.84 -19.29 7.15
CA SER A 10 -7.88 -19.62 8.13
C SER A 10 -8.83 -20.72 7.67
N GLU A 11 -9.04 -20.83 6.36
CA GLU A 11 -9.97 -21.80 5.79
C GLU A 11 -9.29 -23.15 5.49
N THR A 12 -7.97 -23.31 5.72
CA THR A 12 -7.19 -24.52 5.36
C THR A 12 -7.43 -24.96 3.90
N LEU A 13 -7.75 -24.02 3.01
CA LEU A 13 -8.32 -24.29 1.69
C LEU A 13 -7.28 -24.57 0.60
N VAL A 14 -5.99 -24.54 0.93
CA VAL A 14 -4.94 -24.63 -0.09
C VAL A 14 -4.17 -25.93 0.08
N ALA A 15 -4.22 -26.77 -0.97
CA ALA A 15 -3.52 -28.05 -1.05
C ALA A 15 -1.98 -27.92 -1.16
N SER A 16 -1.47 -26.78 -1.66
CA SER A 16 -0.02 -26.51 -1.73
C SER A 16 0.33 -25.01 -1.69
N SER A 17 1.52 -24.65 -1.20
CA SER A 17 2.03 -23.26 -1.20
C SER A 17 2.11 -22.62 -2.60
N VAL A 18 2.19 -23.43 -3.66
CA VAL A 18 2.29 -22.95 -5.05
C VAL A 18 0.93 -22.46 -5.55
N ASP A 19 -0.14 -23.20 -5.22
CA ASP A 19 -1.51 -22.81 -5.57
C ASP A 19 -1.91 -21.49 -4.90
N MET A 20 -1.46 -21.28 -3.66
CA MET A 20 -1.73 -20.04 -2.94
C MET A 20 -1.12 -18.82 -3.64
N GLU A 21 0.17 -18.89 -4.01
CA GLU A 21 0.86 -17.77 -4.67
C GLU A 21 0.30 -17.50 -6.07
N ASP A 22 -0.18 -18.52 -6.79
CA ASP A 22 -0.82 -18.33 -8.08
C ASP A 22 -2.21 -17.66 -7.96
N ILE A 23 -3.05 -18.09 -7.01
CA ILE A 23 -4.32 -17.43 -6.69
C ILE A 23 -4.07 -15.97 -6.31
N ILE A 24 -3.08 -15.73 -5.46
CA ILE A 24 -2.66 -14.39 -5.03
C ILE A 24 -2.25 -13.54 -6.25
N SER A 25 -1.42 -14.08 -7.14
CA SER A 25 -0.98 -13.38 -8.35
C SER A 25 -2.16 -12.98 -9.24
N ARG A 26 -3.12 -13.90 -9.47
CA ARG A 26 -4.32 -13.64 -10.27
C ARG A 26 -5.25 -12.61 -9.62
N CYS A 27 -5.50 -12.73 -8.32
CA CYS A 27 -6.26 -11.74 -7.55
C CYS A 27 -5.61 -10.35 -7.62
N SER A 28 -4.29 -10.28 -7.47
CA SER A 28 -3.52 -9.03 -7.52
C SER A 28 -3.68 -8.35 -8.88
N LYS A 29 -3.56 -9.09 -9.99
CA LYS A 29 -3.77 -8.57 -11.35
C LYS A 29 -5.19 -8.05 -11.56
N LYS A 30 -6.21 -8.81 -11.12
CA LYS A 30 -7.61 -8.40 -11.27
C LYS A 30 -7.92 -7.16 -10.43
N LEU A 31 -7.38 -7.09 -9.22
CA LEU A 31 -7.53 -5.93 -8.34
C LEU A 31 -6.84 -4.70 -8.93
N PHE A 32 -5.63 -4.82 -9.47
CA PHE A 32 -4.98 -3.70 -10.15
C PHE A 32 -5.78 -3.23 -11.37
N SER A 33 -6.31 -4.16 -12.16
CA SER A 33 -7.18 -3.80 -13.27
C SER A 33 -8.43 -3.03 -12.81
N LEU A 34 -9.05 -3.43 -11.71
CA LEU A 34 -10.20 -2.70 -11.15
C LEU A 34 -9.80 -1.30 -10.68
N LEU A 35 -8.73 -1.19 -9.89
CA LEU A 35 -8.28 0.08 -9.32
C LEU A 35 -7.68 1.05 -10.36
N ASP A 36 -7.09 0.53 -11.44
CA ASP A 36 -6.53 1.37 -12.51
C ASP A 36 -7.63 1.87 -13.48
N ASN A 37 -8.85 1.29 -13.46
CA ASN A 37 -9.96 1.66 -14.36
C ASN A 37 -11.20 2.27 -13.66
N VAL A 38 -11.37 2.07 -12.35
CA VAL A 38 -12.53 2.54 -11.58
C VAL A 38 -12.06 3.56 -10.54
N GLU A 39 -12.43 4.82 -10.72
CA GLU A 39 -11.99 5.94 -9.87
C GLU A 39 -12.52 5.81 -8.43
N ASP A 40 -13.78 5.39 -8.27
CA ASP A 40 -14.46 5.24 -6.96
C ASP A 40 -14.69 3.77 -6.59
N ALA A 41 -13.66 2.93 -6.69
CA ALA A 41 -13.75 1.53 -6.28
C ALA A 41 -13.97 1.39 -4.76
N GLY A 42 -15.16 0.95 -4.37
CA GLY A 42 -15.51 0.69 -2.98
C GLY A 42 -14.98 -0.65 -2.45
N ILE A 43 -15.18 -0.86 -1.14
CA ILE A 43 -14.73 -2.08 -0.44
C ILE A 43 -15.45 -3.32 -0.99
N VAL A 44 -16.73 -3.19 -1.36
CA VAL A 44 -17.53 -4.31 -1.87
C VAL A 44 -16.96 -4.80 -3.21
N GLU A 45 -16.69 -3.87 -4.12
CA GLU A 45 -16.13 -4.12 -5.44
C GLU A 45 -14.73 -4.76 -5.36
N ILE A 46 -13.91 -4.29 -4.41
CA ILE A 46 -12.59 -4.86 -4.12
C ILE A 46 -12.71 -6.31 -3.65
N ILE A 47 -13.61 -6.59 -2.70
CA ILE A 47 -13.82 -7.96 -2.18
C ILE A 47 -14.38 -8.88 -3.26
N ASP A 48 -15.30 -8.40 -4.10
CA ASP A 48 -15.86 -9.16 -5.20
C ASP A 48 -14.81 -9.50 -6.25
N ALA A 49 -13.94 -8.54 -6.61
CA ALA A 49 -12.82 -8.80 -7.52
C ALA A 49 -11.87 -9.88 -6.99
N ILE A 50 -11.60 -9.87 -5.67
CA ILE A 50 -10.74 -10.87 -5.01
C ILE A 50 -11.44 -12.24 -4.93
N CYS A 51 -12.72 -12.28 -4.55
CA CYS A 51 -13.46 -13.52 -4.37
C CYS A 51 -13.73 -14.22 -5.70
N ALA A 52 -14.04 -13.48 -6.77
CA ALA A 52 -14.32 -14.05 -8.09
C ALA A 52 -13.16 -14.90 -8.65
N VAL A 53 -11.91 -14.58 -8.32
CA VAL A 53 -10.75 -15.39 -8.73
C VAL A 53 -10.66 -16.70 -7.94
N SER A 54 -11.04 -16.67 -6.65
CA SER A 54 -11.06 -17.85 -5.80
C SER A 54 -12.26 -18.75 -6.07
N GLU A 55 -13.41 -18.19 -6.48
CA GLU A 55 -14.60 -18.95 -6.92
C GLU A 55 -14.26 -19.85 -8.13
N SER A 56 -13.47 -19.33 -9.07
CA SER A 56 -12.98 -20.10 -10.23
C SER A 56 -12.08 -21.28 -9.86
N TYR A 57 -11.46 -21.28 -8.67
CA TYR A 57 -10.59 -22.37 -8.20
C TYR A 57 -11.35 -23.39 -7.35
N ASN A 58 -12.37 -22.92 -6.62
CA ASN A 58 -13.15 -23.73 -5.70
C ASN A 58 -14.58 -23.91 -6.22
N HIS A 59 -14.73 -24.80 -7.20
CA HIS A 59 -16.03 -25.19 -7.77
C HIS A 59 -16.97 -25.92 -6.76
N LEU A 60 -16.58 -25.99 -5.48
CA LEU A 60 -17.21 -26.71 -4.38
C LEU A 60 -17.67 -25.81 -3.22
N LEU A 61 -17.48 -24.48 -3.31
CA LEU A 61 -17.99 -23.58 -2.27
C LEU A 61 -19.48 -23.32 -2.49
N ASP A 62 -20.28 -23.73 -1.51
CA ASP A 62 -21.70 -23.37 -1.43
C ASP A 62 -21.87 -21.83 -1.39
N ALA A 63 -22.95 -21.32 -1.98
CA ALA A 63 -23.24 -19.90 -2.12
C ALA A 63 -23.29 -19.20 -0.74
N GLU A 64 -23.83 -19.88 0.28
CA GLU A 64 -23.90 -19.37 1.65
C GLU A 64 -22.50 -19.26 2.30
N LYS A 65 -21.63 -20.24 2.04
CA LYS A 65 -20.24 -20.24 2.51
C LYS A 65 -19.40 -19.16 1.82
N LEU A 66 -19.66 -18.91 0.53
CA LEU A 66 -19.02 -17.82 -0.20
C LEU A 66 -19.44 -16.44 0.35
N GLN A 67 -20.73 -16.25 0.62
CA GLN A 67 -21.25 -14.99 1.15
C GLN A 67 -20.70 -14.68 2.54
N SER A 68 -20.64 -15.68 3.42
CA SER A 68 -20.02 -15.52 4.74
C SER A 68 -18.54 -15.14 4.65
N ARG A 69 -17.78 -15.75 3.73
CA ARG A 69 -16.38 -15.36 3.47
C ARG A 69 -16.26 -13.91 3.00
N LYS A 70 -17.09 -13.49 2.04
CA LYS A 70 -17.10 -12.10 1.55
C LYS A 70 -17.33 -11.12 2.70
N GLN A 71 -18.29 -11.42 3.58
CA GLN A 71 -18.56 -10.59 4.75
C GLN A 71 -17.38 -10.53 5.72
N VAL A 72 -16.74 -11.67 6.02
CA VAL A 72 -15.57 -11.72 6.90
C VAL A 72 -14.42 -10.91 6.32
N MET A 73 -14.12 -11.07 5.02
CA MET A 73 -13.08 -10.30 4.34
C MET A 73 -13.38 -8.80 4.29
N ALA A 74 -14.64 -8.41 4.03
CA ALA A 74 -15.05 -7.02 4.04
C ALA A 74 -14.85 -6.39 5.42
N ASN A 75 -15.29 -7.08 6.48
CA ASN A 75 -15.11 -6.62 7.85
C ASN A 75 -13.63 -6.49 8.24
N MET A 76 -12.80 -7.47 7.84
CA MET A 76 -11.35 -7.41 8.06
C MET A 76 -10.71 -6.25 7.30
N LEU A 77 -11.12 -6.03 6.04
CA LEU A 77 -10.59 -4.94 5.23
C LEU A 77 -10.95 -3.58 5.83
N VAL A 78 -12.23 -3.35 6.17
CA VAL A 78 -12.70 -2.13 6.85
C VAL A 78 -11.89 -1.88 8.11
N LYS A 79 -11.79 -2.89 8.99
CA LYS A 79 -11.05 -2.77 10.25
C LYS A 79 -9.57 -2.45 10.03
N SER A 80 -8.94 -3.12 9.05
CA SER A 80 -7.53 -2.90 8.71
C SER A 80 -7.22 -1.53 8.12
N MET A 81 -8.25 -0.76 7.73
CA MET A 81 -8.12 0.61 7.22
C MET A 81 -8.39 1.67 8.29
N GLN A 82 -8.89 1.28 9.47
CA GLN A 82 -9.17 2.23 10.54
C GLN A 82 -7.88 2.77 11.16
N ALA A 83 -7.90 4.06 11.51
CA ALA A 83 -6.80 4.69 12.23
C ALA A 83 -6.56 3.98 13.57
N GLY A 84 -5.31 3.67 13.88
CA GLY A 84 -4.92 2.92 15.08
C GLY A 84 -4.91 1.40 14.90
N ASP A 85 -5.38 0.86 13.77
CA ASP A 85 -5.20 -0.56 13.47
C ASP A 85 -3.72 -0.88 13.19
N ALA A 86 -3.27 -2.03 13.68
CA ALA A 86 -1.88 -2.46 13.55
C ALA A 86 -1.48 -2.73 12.09
N ILE A 87 -2.41 -3.23 11.27
CA ILE A 87 -2.19 -3.46 9.83
C ILE A 87 -2.08 -2.12 9.12
N PHE A 88 -3.00 -1.18 9.38
CA PHE A 88 -2.93 0.17 8.82
C PHE A 88 -1.59 0.83 9.14
N THR A 89 -1.18 0.80 10.41
CA THR A 89 0.07 1.40 10.90
C THR A 89 1.28 0.75 10.24
N CYS A 90 1.33 -0.58 10.17
CA CYS A 90 2.43 -1.32 9.56
C CYS A 90 2.57 -1.02 8.06
N VAL A 91 1.45 -1.04 7.32
CA VAL A 91 1.43 -0.78 5.87
C VAL A 91 1.80 0.67 5.58
N SER A 92 1.19 1.64 6.26
CA SER A 92 1.47 3.06 6.07
C SER A 92 2.92 3.41 6.40
N GLN A 93 3.48 2.90 7.50
CA GLN A 93 4.90 3.07 7.83
C GLN A 93 5.82 2.45 6.78
N THR A 94 5.47 1.26 6.28
CA THR A 94 6.28 0.59 5.25
C THR A 94 6.28 1.37 3.94
N VAL A 95 5.12 1.87 3.51
CA VAL A 95 5.00 2.72 2.32
C VAL A 95 5.75 4.04 2.51
N TYR A 96 5.65 4.66 3.68
CA TYR A 96 6.40 5.86 4.03
C TYR A 96 7.92 5.62 3.95
N LEU A 97 8.43 4.53 4.54
CA LEU A 97 9.84 4.17 4.46
C LEU A 97 10.29 3.89 3.02
N ALA A 98 9.45 3.23 2.22
CA ALA A 98 9.74 2.99 0.81
C ALA A 98 9.83 4.31 0.04
N ALA A 99 8.84 5.19 0.15
CA ALA A 99 8.84 6.50 -0.50
C ALA A 99 10.04 7.35 -0.05
N ARG A 100 10.35 7.34 1.25
CA ARG A 100 11.52 8.01 1.83
C ARG A 100 12.83 7.45 1.28
N GLY A 101 12.93 6.12 1.15
CA GLY A 101 14.07 5.44 0.55
C GLY A 101 14.27 5.82 -0.92
N ALA A 102 13.18 5.98 -1.69
CA ALA A 102 13.24 6.48 -3.05
C ALA A 102 13.65 7.96 -3.12
N ALA A 103 13.13 8.80 -2.22
CA ALA A 103 13.44 10.23 -2.18
C ALA A 103 14.93 10.49 -1.85
N PHE A 104 15.46 9.83 -0.82
CA PHE A 104 16.85 10.03 -0.40
C PHE A 104 17.86 9.16 -1.16
N GLY A 105 17.46 7.99 -1.63
CA GLY A 105 18.31 7.10 -2.45
C GLY A 105 18.31 7.43 -3.94
N GLY A 106 17.49 8.40 -4.37
CA GLY A 106 17.32 8.82 -5.75
C GLY A 106 16.59 7.79 -6.62
N SER A 107 16.41 8.11 -7.91
CA SER A 107 15.70 7.24 -8.87
C SER A 107 16.54 6.08 -9.43
N GLY A 108 17.77 5.89 -8.93
CA GLY A 108 18.72 4.88 -9.41
C GLY A 108 18.57 3.52 -8.71
N VAL A 109 19.58 2.66 -8.91
CA VAL A 109 19.63 1.29 -8.35
C VAL A 109 19.57 1.31 -6.81
N ASN A 110 20.19 2.30 -6.17
CA ASN A 110 20.25 2.37 -4.71
C ASN A 110 18.87 2.71 -4.09
N GLY A 111 18.17 3.73 -4.60
CA GLY A 111 16.81 4.03 -4.16
C GLY A 111 15.84 2.89 -4.41
N ARG A 112 15.96 2.20 -5.56
CA ARG A 112 15.18 0.98 -5.84
C ARG A 112 15.41 -0.11 -4.79
N LYS A 113 16.67 -0.40 -4.43
CA LYS A 113 16.99 -1.39 -3.40
C LYS A 113 16.37 -1.04 -2.04
N LEU A 114 16.38 0.24 -1.66
CA LEU A 114 15.75 0.71 -0.42
C LEU A 114 14.23 0.52 -0.44
N VAL A 115 13.58 0.84 -1.56
CA VAL A 115 12.14 0.61 -1.77
C VAL A 115 11.80 -0.87 -1.66
N GLU A 116 12.52 -1.72 -2.39
CA GLU A 116 12.30 -3.17 -2.40
C GLU A 116 12.49 -3.78 -1.01
N ALA A 117 13.55 -3.36 -0.29
CA ALA A 117 13.80 -3.82 1.07
C ALA A 117 12.67 -3.46 2.03
N ALA A 118 12.14 -2.24 1.95
CA ALA A 118 11.00 -1.81 2.76
C ALA A 118 9.74 -2.63 2.43
N LEU A 119 9.34 -2.68 1.16
CA LEU A 119 8.11 -3.35 0.72
C LEU A 119 8.14 -4.87 0.90
N ARG A 120 9.32 -5.49 0.89
CA ARG A 120 9.48 -6.93 1.13
C ARG A 120 8.93 -7.36 2.48
N ARG A 121 8.96 -6.48 3.50
CA ARG A 121 8.44 -6.75 4.85
C ARG A 121 6.95 -7.13 4.86
N ILE A 122 6.18 -6.60 3.93
CA ILE A 122 4.74 -6.87 3.77
C ILE A 122 4.43 -7.71 2.52
N GLY A 123 5.47 -8.29 1.89
CA GLY A 123 5.32 -9.07 0.67
C GLY A 123 4.85 -8.26 -0.55
N ALA A 124 5.14 -6.96 -0.58
CA ALA A 124 4.67 -6.03 -1.61
C ALA A 124 5.78 -5.51 -2.53
N SER A 125 6.88 -6.24 -2.67
CA SER A 125 8.03 -5.83 -3.51
C SER A 125 7.65 -5.52 -4.97
N HIS A 126 6.61 -6.17 -5.50
CA HIS A 126 6.06 -5.89 -6.84
C HIS A 126 5.51 -4.46 -7.00
N LEU A 127 5.23 -3.73 -5.91
CA LEU A 127 4.82 -2.33 -5.95
C LEU A 127 6.01 -1.36 -6.07
N ALA A 128 7.25 -1.84 -6.07
CA ALA A 128 8.44 -0.99 -6.10
C ALA A 128 8.43 -0.03 -7.29
N ASP A 129 8.05 -0.49 -8.49
CA ASP A 129 7.97 0.36 -9.67
C ASP A 129 6.92 1.47 -9.54
N LYS A 130 5.75 1.18 -8.95
CA LYS A 130 4.72 2.19 -8.68
C LYS A 130 5.23 3.23 -7.67
N VAL A 131 5.87 2.79 -6.58
CA VAL A 131 6.45 3.70 -5.58
C VAL A 131 7.56 4.57 -6.17
N MET A 132 8.45 4.00 -6.99
CA MET A 132 9.53 4.75 -7.65
C MET A 132 8.99 5.84 -8.59
N LYS A 133 7.91 5.53 -9.33
CA LYS A 133 7.25 6.52 -10.20
C LYS A 133 6.68 7.69 -9.40
N VAL A 134 5.95 7.41 -8.32
CA VAL A 134 5.37 8.45 -7.44
C VAL A 134 6.48 9.28 -6.79
N ALA A 135 7.53 8.63 -6.28
CA ALA A 135 8.66 9.32 -5.66
C ALA A 135 9.36 10.27 -6.63
N LYS A 136 9.49 9.92 -7.91
CA LYS A 136 10.06 10.82 -8.93
C LYS A 136 9.25 12.12 -9.05
N VAL A 137 7.92 12.02 -9.06
CA VAL A 137 7.05 13.20 -9.10
C VAL A 137 7.22 14.03 -7.82
N LEU A 138 7.24 13.39 -6.65
CA LEU A 138 7.44 14.07 -5.37
C LEU A 138 8.79 14.80 -5.29
N ILE A 139 9.86 14.19 -5.80
CA ILE A 139 11.18 14.83 -5.86
C ILE A 139 11.13 16.08 -6.75
N VAL A 140 10.50 16.00 -7.93
CA VAL A 140 10.35 17.16 -8.82
C VAL A 140 9.56 18.27 -8.14
N VAL A 141 8.43 17.95 -7.51
CA VAL A 141 7.62 18.91 -6.75
C VAL A 141 8.45 19.53 -5.62
N ALA A 142 9.19 18.74 -4.85
CA ALA A 142 10.04 19.24 -3.77
C ALA A 142 11.13 20.19 -4.29
N VAL A 143 11.79 19.85 -5.41
CA VAL A 143 12.82 20.69 -6.03
C VAL A 143 12.24 22.02 -6.49
N ILE A 144 11.08 22.01 -7.16
CA ILE A 144 10.42 23.24 -7.61
C ILE A 144 9.98 24.08 -6.41
N SER A 145 9.34 23.46 -5.42
CA SER A 145 8.89 24.15 -4.20
C SER A 145 10.05 24.80 -3.45
N CYS A 146 11.19 24.11 -3.31
CA CYS A 146 12.39 24.69 -2.71
C CYS A 146 12.99 25.79 -3.60
N GLY A 147 12.96 25.64 -4.92
CA GLY A 147 13.48 26.66 -5.84
C GLY A 147 12.66 27.95 -5.86
N VAL A 148 11.34 27.86 -5.71
CA VAL A 148 10.42 29.01 -5.74
C VAL A 148 10.22 29.62 -4.36
N HIS A 149 10.07 28.79 -3.33
CA HIS A 149 9.72 29.22 -1.97
C HIS A 149 10.87 29.08 -0.97
N GLY A 150 12.04 28.60 -1.39
CA GLY A 150 13.18 28.34 -0.51
C GLY A 150 13.57 29.55 0.32
N ASP A 151 13.79 30.69 -0.33
CA ASP A 151 14.18 31.93 0.34
C ASP A 151 13.12 32.38 1.36
N TRP A 152 11.83 32.22 1.01
CA TRP A 152 10.74 32.53 1.93
C TRP A 152 10.73 31.60 3.15
N TYR A 153 10.96 30.30 2.96
CA TYR A 153 11.10 29.36 4.08
C TYR A 153 12.31 29.68 4.97
N GLN A 154 13.43 30.11 4.38
CA GLN A 154 14.60 30.52 5.15
C GLN A 154 14.28 31.72 6.05
N GLU A 155 13.57 32.73 5.54
CA GLU A 155 13.13 33.88 6.35
C GLU A 155 12.17 33.48 7.47
N LEU A 156 11.22 32.59 7.20
CA LEU A 156 10.26 32.11 8.20
C LEU A 156 10.92 31.32 9.33
N LEU A 157 12.00 30.59 9.02
CA LEU A 157 12.74 29.75 9.97
C LEU A 157 13.80 30.51 10.76
N LYS A 158 14.03 31.80 10.46
CA LYS A 158 14.92 32.62 11.28
C LYS A 158 14.32 32.71 12.69
N PRO A 159 15.09 32.42 13.74
CA PRO A 159 14.64 32.73 15.09
C PRO A 159 14.36 34.23 15.15
N GLY A 160 13.17 34.60 15.66
CA GLY A 160 12.83 36.00 15.88
C GLY A 160 13.90 36.67 16.76
N PRO A 161 14.10 38.00 16.66
CA PRO A 161 15.09 38.68 17.47
C PRO A 161 14.86 38.30 18.93
N LEU A 162 15.90 37.74 19.56
CA LEU A 162 15.97 37.68 21.02
C LEU A 162 15.77 39.11 21.48
N ILE A 163 14.62 39.36 22.10
CA ILE A 163 14.38 40.60 22.83
C ILE A 163 15.32 40.49 24.03
N ASP A 164 16.60 40.83 23.81
CA ASP A 164 17.52 41.08 24.90
C ASP A 164 16.97 42.31 25.60
N GLU A 165 16.56 42.09 26.84
CA GLU A 165 15.98 43.10 27.72
C GLU A 165 16.87 44.33 27.73
N MET A 166 16.31 45.45 27.28
CA MET A 166 16.87 46.77 27.53
C MET A 166 16.88 46.99 29.04
N HIS A 167 18.06 46.91 29.65
CA HIS A 167 18.35 47.43 30.97
C HIS A 167 19.50 48.44 30.92
#